data_AF-A0A642H4U9-F1
#
_entry.id   AF-A0A642H4U9-F1
#
_cell.length_a   1.000
_cell.length_b   1.000
_cell.length_c   1.000
_cell.angle_alpha   90.00
_cell.angle_beta   90.00
_cell.angle_gamma   90.00
#
_symmetry.space_group_name_H-M   'P 1'
#
loop_
_entity.id
_entity.type
_entity.pdbx_description
1 polymer ?
#
loop_
_entity_poly.entity_id
_entity_poly.type
_entity_poly.pdbx_seq_one_letter_code
_entity_poly.pdbx_strand_id
1 'polypeptide(L)'
;MPCKIVIPSHKRHDRVFAKKLVNDPIICVAESQADLYQQFNPECEIVTHPDDIIGLIPKRNWMAKYFGELFMIDDDVHACKAICAEKGEPGRVKDKDRITNIIQSLFEMASMMDVHLFGFTSRISPVMYDESAFLSLSKMITGCSYGVIYNKNTWWNEEIRLKEDFWISCYMKYKERRILTDLRYNFEQKNTFINAGGLSSIRNQEEERRSILFIKKS
;
A
#
# COMPACT_ATOMS: atom_id res chain seq x y z
N MET A 1 -10.75 -4.92 -16.11
CA MET A 1 -11.60 -4.21 -15.12
C MET A 1 -10.69 -3.22 -14.40
N PRO A 2 -11.20 -2.11 -13.82
CA PRO A 2 -10.35 -1.26 -12.99
C PRO A 2 -9.84 -2.03 -11.77
N CYS A 3 -8.62 -1.72 -11.34
CA CYS A 3 -8.02 -2.30 -10.15
C CYS A 3 -8.76 -1.85 -8.89
N LYS A 4 -9.05 -2.77 -7.98
CA LYS A 4 -9.77 -2.45 -6.73
C LYS A 4 -8.83 -1.70 -5.79
N ILE A 5 -9.25 -0.55 -5.27
CA ILE A 5 -8.47 0.17 -4.25
C ILE A 5 -8.95 -0.25 -2.87
N VAL A 6 -8.07 -0.87 -2.09
CA VAL A 6 -8.41 -1.53 -0.83
C VAL A 6 -7.60 -0.93 0.32
N ILE A 7 -8.27 -0.58 1.41
CA ILE A 7 -7.68 -0.01 2.61
C ILE A 7 -7.70 -1.08 3.71
N PRO A 8 -6.58 -1.80 3.97
CA PRO A 8 -6.48 -2.65 5.14
C PRO A 8 -6.52 -1.79 6.42
N SER A 9 -7.44 -2.10 7.32
CA SER A 9 -7.55 -1.38 8.59
C SER A 9 -7.74 -2.33 9.78
N HIS A 10 -7.39 -1.86 10.98
CA HIS A 10 -7.59 -2.60 12.23
C HIS A 10 -7.68 -1.63 13.41
N LYS A 11 -8.83 -1.65 14.12
CA LYS A 11 -9.13 -0.83 15.30
C LYS A 11 -8.95 0.67 15.07
N ARG A 12 -9.32 1.13 13.87
CA ARG A 12 -9.21 2.53 13.40
C ARG A 12 -10.47 2.98 12.65
N HIS A 13 -11.63 2.45 13.03
CA HIS A 13 -12.92 2.69 12.36
C HIS A 13 -13.26 4.18 12.18
N ASP A 14 -12.85 5.03 13.12
CA ASP A 14 -13.08 6.48 13.15
C ASP A 14 -12.02 7.31 12.41
N ARG A 15 -10.92 6.70 11.96
CA ARG A 15 -9.71 7.40 11.50
C ARG A 15 -9.08 6.77 10.26
N VAL A 16 -9.91 6.28 9.35
CA VAL A 16 -9.49 5.85 8.01
C VAL A 16 -9.27 7.08 7.14
N PHE A 17 -8.06 7.64 7.12
CA PHE A 17 -7.74 8.85 6.36
C PHE A 17 -7.72 8.60 4.85
N ALA A 18 -7.22 7.43 4.44
CA ALA A 18 -7.06 7.06 3.04
C ALA A 18 -8.37 7.08 2.23
N LYS A 19 -9.53 6.88 2.89
CA LYS A 19 -10.84 6.88 2.22
C LYS A 19 -11.18 8.21 1.52
N LYS A 20 -10.53 9.31 1.95
CA LYS A 20 -10.71 10.65 1.39
C LYS A 20 -9.86 10.90 0.14
N LEU A 21 -8.90 10.03 -0.17
CA LEU A 21 -7.92 10.25 -1.24
C LEU A 21 -8.37 9.71 -2.60
N VAL A 22 -9.21 8.68 -2.63
CA VAL A 22 -9.49 7.88 -3.84
C VAL A 22 -10.97 7.54 -3.92
N ASN A 23 -11.49 7.37 -5.13
CA ASN A 23 -12.88 7.01 -5.37
C ASN A 23 -13.18 5.58 -4.95
N ASP A 24 -14.36 5.44 -4.34
CA ASP A 24 -14.99 4.19 -3.97
C ASP A 24 -14.02 3.13 -3.39
N PRO A 25 -13.24 3.48 -2.35
CA PRO A 25 -12.33 2.53 -1.75
C PRO A 25 -13.10 1.48 -0.96
N ILE A 26 -12.58 0.26 -0.97
CA ILE A 26 -13.03 -0.84 -0.13
C ILE A 26 -12.24 -0.82 1.17
N ILE A 27 -12.89 -0.87 2.32
CA ILE A 27 -12.21 -1.03 3.61
C ILE A 27 -12.23 -2.51 4.00
N CYS A 28 -11.05 -3.09 4.22
CA CYS A 28 -10.88 -4.50 4.55
C CYS A 28 -10.53 -4.71 6.03
N VAL A 29 -11.43 -5.36 6.77
CA VAL A 29 -11.35 -5.54 8.24
C VAL A 29 -11.69 -6.97 8.66
N ALA A 30 -11.44 -7.31 9.92
CA ALA A 30 -11.86 -8.59 10.48
C ALA A 30 -13.38 -8.60 10.69
N GLU A 31 -14.03 -9.76 10.58
CA GLU A 31 -15.49 -9.93 10.75
C GLU A 31 -16.01 -9.29 12.03
N SER A 32 -15.33 -9.48 13.16
CA SER A 32 -15.68 -8.88 14.47
C SER A 32 -15.69 -7.34 14.49
N GLN A 33 -15.15 -6.67 13.47
CA GLN A 33 -15.07 -5.21 13.38
C GLN A 33 -16.05 -4.62 12.36
N ALA A 34 -16.77 -5.45 11.59
CA ALA A 34 -17.57 -5.02 10.46
C ALA A 34 -18.57 -3.91 10.82
N ASP A 35 -19.37 -4.14 11.88
CA ASP A 35 -20.44 -3.22 12.30
C ASP A 35 -19.91 -1.82 12.66
N LEU A 36 -18.82 -1.75 13.42
CA LEU A 36 -18.20 -0.48 13.79
C LEU A 36 -17.66 0.25 12.56
N TYR A 37 -17.03 -0.46 11.62
CA TYR A 37 -16.54 0.18 10.40
C TYR A 37 -17.68 0.66 9.51
N GLN A 38 -18.77 -0.10 9.38
CA GLN A 38 -19.96 0.29 8.62
C GLN A 38 -20.63 1.54 9.23
N GLN A 39 -20.67 1.65 10.55
CA GLN A 39 -21.24 2.80 11.24
C GLN A 39 -20.44 4.09 10.99
N PHE A 40 -19.10 4.01 11.01
CA PHE A 40 -18.23 5.19 10.87
C PHE A 40 -17.84 5.52 9.42
N ASN A 41 -18.05 4.59 8.49
CA ASN A 41 -17.69 4.72 7.07
C ASN A 41 -18.86 4.27 6.17
N PRO A 42 -20.08 4.84 6.33
CA PRO A 42 -21.26 4.40 5.59
C PRO A 42 -21.14 4.59 4.08
N GLU A 43 -20.20 5.43 3.63
CA GLU A 43 -19.93 5.70 2.22
C GLU A 43 -18.97 4.69 1.55
N CYS A 44 -18.33 3.82 2.33
CA CYS A 44 -17.35 2.85 1.83
C CYS A 44 -17.95 1.44 1.82
N GLU A 45 -17.56 0.64 0.82
CA GLU A 45 -17.77 -0.79 0.84
C GLU A 45 -16.91 -1.41 1.95
N ILE A 46 -17.52 -2.23 2.81
CA ILE A 46 -16.81 -2.98 3.85
C ILE A 46 -16.70 -4.43 3.41
N VAL A 47 -15.46 -4.93 3.26
CA VAL A 47 -15.17 -6.34 3.02
C VAL A 47 -14.51 -6.92 4.26
N THR A 48 -14.99 -8.09 4.69
CA THR A 48 -14.48 -8.77 5.88
C THR A 48 -13.61 -9.96 5.52
N HIS A 49 -12.62 -10.22 6.38
CA HIS A 49 -11.86 -11.46 6.39
C HIS A 49 -12.07 -12.18 7.73
N PRO A 50 -11.87 -13.52 7.79
CA PRO A 50 -11.97 -14.28 9.03
C PRO A 50 -11.13 -13.68 10.18
N ASP A 51 -11.66 -13.75 11.41
CA ASP A 51 -11.02 -13.16 12.60
C ASP A 51 -9.68 -13.81 12.98
N ASP A 52 -9.40 -15.03 12.51
CA ASP A 52 -8.14 -15.75 12.73
C ASP A 52 -6.98 -15.25 11.86
N ILE A 53 -7.26 -14.42 10.85
CA ILE A 53 -6.24 -13.73 10.04
C ILE A 53 -5.73 -12.50 10.80
N ILE A 54 -4.70 -12.71 11.61
CA ILE A 54 -4.17 -11.70 12.53
C ILE A 54 -2.92 -11.03 11.95
N GLY A 55 -2.94 -9.70 11.92
CA GLY A 55 -1.82 -8.87 11.48
C GLY A 55 -1.94 -8.44 10.02
N LEU A 56 -1.06 -7.53 9.61
CA LEU A 56 -1.11 -6.93 8.27
C LEU A 56 -0.68 -7.93 7.19
N ILE A 57 0.33 -8.76 7.47
CA ILE A 57 0.93 -9.64 6.48
C ILE A 57 -0.02 -10.77 6.03
N PRO A 58 -0.60 -11.58 6.94
CA PRO A 58 -1.63 -12.57 6.56
C PRO A 58 -2.83 -11.91 5.88
N LYS A 59 -3.24 -10.71 6.33
CA LYS A 59 -4.30 -9.92 5.69
C LYS A 59 -3.96 -9.56 4.24
N ARG A 60 -2.73 -9.14 3.94
CA ARG A 60 -2.29 -8.85 2.56
C ARG A 60 -2.30 -10.11 1.69
N ASN A 61 -1.85 -11.26 2.19
CA ASN A 61 -1.97 -12.55 1.49
C ASN A 61 -3.43 -12.89 1.17
N TRP A 62 -4.33 -12.73 2.16
CA TRP A 62 -5.76 -12.98 1.97
C TRP A 62 -6.37 -12.03 0.93
N MET A 63 -6.09 -10.72 1.05
CA MET A 63 -6.59 -9.72 0.11
C MET A 63 -6.11 -9.98 -1.31
N ALA A 64 -4.84 -10.32 -1.51
CA ALA A 64 -4.31 -10.61 -2.84
C ALA A 64 -5.03 -11.81 -3.50
N LYS A 65 -5.29 -12.88 -2.74
CA LYS A 65 -6.06 -14.04 -3.22
C LYS A 65 -7.53 -13.71 -3.47
N TYR A 66 -8.16 -12.95 -2.59
CA TYR A 66 -9.58 -12.63 -2.64
C TYR A 66 -9.92 -11.66 -3.77
N PHE A 67 -9.15 -10.59 -3.92
CA PHE A 67 -9.41 -9.55 -4.92
C PHE A 67 -8.77 -9.84 -6.28
N GLY A 68 -7.66 -10.58 -6.32
CA GLY A 68 -6.88 -10.86 -7.53
C GLY A 68 -6.07 -9.64 -7.99
N GLU A 69 -6.75 -8.56 -8.34
CA GLU A 69 -6.15 -7.29 -8.80
C GLU A 69 -6.52 -6.18 -7.82
N LEU A 70 -5.55 -5.69 -7.05
CA LEU A 70 -5.80 -4.63 -6.07
C LEU A 70 -4.64 -3.65 -5.90
N PHE A 71 -4.99 -2.44 -5.50
CA PHE A 71 -4.08 -1.42 -5.00
C PHE A 71 -4.35 -1.18 -3.53
N MET A 72 -3.37 -1.43 -2.68
CA MET A 72 -3.49 -1.27 -1.24
C MET A 72 -3.04 0.12 -0.81
N ILE A 73 -3.79 0.75 0.10
CA ILE A 73 -3.41 2.02 0.75
C ILE A 73 -3.61 1.86 2.26
N ASP A 74 -2.56 2.07 3.05
CA ASP A 74 -2.67 2.02 4.51
C ASP A 74 -3.67 3.08 5.01
N ASP A 75 -4.43 2.76 6.06
CA ASP A 75 -5.51 3.62 6.57
C ASP A 75 -5.04 5.00 7.07
N ASP A 76 -3.75 5.15 7.39
CA ASP A 76 -3.13 6.39 7.88
C ASP A 76 -2.48 7.26 6.79
N VAL A 77 -2.59 6.86 5.52
CA VAL A 77 -2.18 7.67 4.37
C VAL A 77 -3.13 8.85 4.21
N HIS A 78 -2.56 10.05 4.11
CA HIS A 78 -3.33 11.30 4.15
C HIS A 78 -3.05 12.26 3.00
N ALA A 79 -2.09 11.96 2.13
CA ALA A 79 -1.79 12.78 0.97
C ALA A 79 -1.13 11.97 -0.16
N CYS A 80 -1.44 12.37 -1.40
CA CYS A 80 -0.67 12.02 -2.59
C CYS A 80 0.13 13.27 -3.02
N LYS A 81 1.44 13.13 -3.17
CA LYS A 81 2.35 14.22 -3.56
C LYS A 81 2.82 14.02 -4.99
N ALA A 82 2.86 15.11 -5.76
CA ALA A 82 3.59 15.19 -7.01
C ALA A 82 5.03 15.63 -6.70
N ILE A 83 5.97 14.72 -6.92
CA ILE A 83 7.40 14.92 -6.68
C ILE A 83 8.05 15.68 -7.84
N CYS A 84 7.46 15.65 -9.04
CA CYS A 84 7.90 16.45 -10.18
C CYS A 84 7.38 17.90 -10.16
N ALA A 85 6.79 18.37 -9.05
CA ALA A 85 6.24 19.72 -8.97
C ALA A 85 7.36 20.77 -8.89
N GLU A 86 7.22 21.85 -9.66
CA GLU A 86 8.17 22.96 -9.67
C GLU A 86 7.97 23.94 -8.51
N LYS A 87 8.93 24.87 -8.34
CA LYS A 87 8.84 25.92 -7.32
C LYS A 87 7.60 26.79 -7.58
N GLY A 88 6.68 26.79 -6.63
CA GLY A 88 5.43 27.55 -6.70
C GLY A 88 4.22 26.71 -7.15
N GLU A 89 4.45 25.48 -7.61
CA GLU A 89 3.37 24.55 -7.94
C GLU A 89 2.84 23.82 -6.69
N PRO A 90 1.56 23.42 -6.68
CA PRO A 90 1.02 22.58 -5.61
C PRO A 90 1.64 21.18 -5.62
N GLY A 91 2.55 20.91 -4.67
CA GLY A 91 3.16 19.59 -4.51
C GLY A 91 2.23 18.48 -4.02
N ARG A 92 0.97 18.80 -3.65
CA ARG A 92 -0.05 17.83 -3.24
C ARG A 92 -1.17 17.75 -4.28
N VAL A 93 -1.47 16.55 -4.74
CA VAL A 93 -2.64 16.27 -5.57
C VAL A 93 -3.84 16.24 -4.62
N LYS A 94 -4.82 17.13 -4.84
CA LYS A 94 -6.02 17.24 -3.99
C LYS A 94 -7.26 16.59 -4.60
N ASP A 95 -7.28 16.48 -5.92
CA ASP A 95 -8.43 15.97 -6.65
C ASP A 95 -8.49 14.44 -6.57
N LYS A 96 -9.62 13.93 -6.08
CA LYS A 96 -9.86 12.52 -5.79
C LYS A 96 -9.90 11.68 -7.07
N ASP A 97 -10.50 12.23 -8.13
CA ASP A 97 -10.55 11.62 -9.45
C ASP A 97 -9.14 11.49 -10.03
N ARG A 98 -8.34 12.54 -9.94
CA ARG A 98 -6.94 12.52 -10.38
C ARG A 98 -6.09 11.50 -9.63
N ILE A 99 -6.20 11.39 -8.31
CA ILE A 99 -5.43 10.39 -7.53
C ILE A 99 -5.87 8.97 -7.94
N THR A 100 -7.17 8.74 -8.09
CA THR A 100 -7.71 7.46 -8.56
C THR A 100 -7.15 7.12 -9.94
N ASN A 101 -7.18 8.06 -10.88
CA ASN A 101 -6.66 7.86 -12.23
C ASN A 101 -5.14 7.63 -12.26
N ILE A 102 -4.36 8.24 -11.36
CA ILE A 102 -2.93 7.96 -11.21
C ILE A 102 -2.70 6.48 -10.85
N ILE A 103 -3.48 5.94 -9.92
CA ILE A 103 -3.43 4.53 -9.52
C ILE A 103 -3.87 3.62 -10.67
N GLN A 104 -5.00 3.91 -11.30
CA GLN A 104 -5.53 3.08 -12.39
C GLN A 104 -4.59 3.07 -13.61
N SER A 105 -4.03 4.22 -13.99
CA SER A 105 -3.07 4.30 -15.10
C SER A 105 -1.82 3.47 -14.82
N LEU A 106 -1.32 3.48 -13.57
CA LEU A 106 -0.17 2.66 -13.18
C LEU A 106 -0.49 1.17 -13.21
N PHE A 107 -1.69 0.79 -12.79
CA PHE A 107 -2.17 -0.58 -12.89
C PHE A 107 -2.31 -1.05 -14.34
N GLU A 108 -2.88 -0.23 -15.23
CA GLU A 108 -2.99 -0.54 -16.66
C GLU A 108 -1.61 -0.79 -17.28
N MET A 109 -0.63 0.06 -16.97
CA MET A 109 0.76 -0.16 -17.38
C MET A 109 1.33 -1.46 -16.81
N ALA A 110 1.09 -1.75 -15.52
CA ALA A 110 1.56 -2.99 -14.90
C ALA A 110 0.96 -4.23 -15.58
N SER A 111 -0.33 -4.20 -15.89
CA SER A 111 -1.05 -5.26 -16.60
C SER A 111 -0.51 -5.47 -18.02
N MET A 112 -0.33 -4.40 -18.78
CA MET A 112 0.23 -4.45 -20.14
C MET A 112 1.68 -4.98 -20.17
N MET A 113 2.45 -4.72 -19.11
CA MET A 113 3.84 -5.14 -18.99
C MET A 113 4.03 -6.52 -18.33
N ASP A 114 2.94 -7.17 -17.91
CA ASP A 114 2.95 -8.41 -17.12
C ASP A 114 3.81 -8.28 -15.84
N VAL A 115 3.59 -7.20 -15.08
CA VAL A 115 4.29 -6.90 -13.83
C VAL A 115 3.32 -7.02 -12.64
N HIS A 116 3.65 -7.90 -11.70
CA HIS A 116 2.72 -8.31 -10.63
C HIS A 116 2.87 -7.53 -9.31
N LEU A 117 3.85 -6.63 -9.22
CA LEU A 117 4.03 -5.69 -8.11
C LEU A 117 4.32 -4.30 -8.66
N PHE A 118 3.49 -3.33 -8.28
CA PHE A 118 3.61 -1.96 -8.76
C PHE A 118 3.33 -0.94 -7.65
N GLY A 119 3.87 0.27 -7.77
CA GLY A 119 3.61 1.32 -6.80
C GLY A 119 4.33 2.62 -7.09
N PHE A 120 4.56 3.39 -6.03
CA PHE A 120 5.05 4.75 -6.11
C PHE A 120 6.38 4.91 -5.37
N THR A 121 7.12 5.95 -5.72
CA THR A 121 8.45 6.19 -5.14
C THR A 121 8.39 6.51 -3.65
N SER A 122 9.46 6.16 -2.94
CA SER A 122 9.72 6.55 -1.55
C SER A 122 10.26 7.97 -1.41
N ARG A 123 10.59 8.63 -2.52
CA ARG A 123 11.12 9.99 -2.53
C ARG A 123 10.05 10.96 -2.05
N ILE A 124 10.41 11.80 -1.07
CA ILE A 124 9.46 12.69 -0.37
C ILE A 124 9.54 14.15 -0.79
N SER A 125 10.54 14.52 -1.60
CA SER A 125 10.82 15.90 -1.99
C SER A 125 11.20 16.01 -3.47
N PRO A 126 10.78 17.09 -4.16
CA PRO A 126 11.18 17.36 -5.54
C PRO A 126 12.68 17.38 -5.79
N VAL A 127 13.49 17.77 -4.80
CA VAL A 127 14.97 17.76 -4.93
C VAL A 127 15.54 16.35 -5.14
N MET A 128 14.78 15.32 -4.76
CA MET A 128 15.16 13.92 -5.00
C MET A 128 14.66 13.39 -6.35
N TYR A 129 13.82 14.15 -7.07
CA TYR A 129 13.28 13.75 -8.36
C TYR A 129 14.41 13.60 -9.38
N ASP A 130 14.30 12.57 -10.21
CA ASP A 130 15.25 12.33 -11.29
C ASP A 130 14.51 12.61 -12.59
N GLU A 131 14.76 13.77 -13.17
CA GLU A 131 14.08 14.22 -14.39
C GLU A 131 14.39 13.33 -15.60
N SER A 132 15.46 12.52 -15.54
CA SER A 132 15.81 11.58 -16.61
C SER A 132 14.95 10.32 -16.61
N ALA A 133 14.19 10.05 -15.54
CA ALA A 133 13.36 8.86 -15.41
C ALA A 133 12.08 9.11 -14.60
N PHE A 134 10.92 8.89 -15.24
CA PHE A 134 9.62 9.00 -14.57
C PHE A 134 9.02 7.62 -14.18
N LEU A 135 9.53 6.53 -14.77
CA LEU A 135 9.18 5.15 -14.42
C LEU A 135 10.45 4.34 -14.14
N SER A 136 10.33 3.30 -13.31
CA SER A 136 11.41 2.34 -13.08
C SER A 136 10.87 0.92 -12.95
N LEU A 137 11.66 -0.06 -13.39
CA LEU A 137 11.43 -1.49 -13.12
C LEU A 137 12.31 -2.05 -11.99
N SER A 138 13.19 -1.20 -11.44
CA SER A 138 14.27 -1.62 -10.55
C SER A 138 14.18 -1.00 -9.15
N LYS A 139 13.24 -0.10 -8.89
CA LYS A 139 13.04 0.47 -7.56
C LYS A 139 12.17 -0.46 -6.71
N MET A 140 12.22 -0.28 -5.40
CA MET A 140 11.35 -0.99 -4.46
C MET A 140 10.09 -0.17 -4.24
N ILE A 141 9.00 -0.83 -3.84
CA ILE A 141 7.82 -0.14 -3.32
C ILE A 141 8.01 0.19 -1.84
N THR A 142 7.12 1.03 -1.30
CA THR A 142 7.04 1.32 0.13
C THR A 142 5.72 0.82 0.70
N GLY A 143 5.72 0.41 1.96
CA GLY A 143 4.59 -0.26 2.58
C GLY A 143 3.29 0.53 2.65
N CYS A 144 3.33 1.86 2.53
CA CYS A 144 2.15 2.71 2.70
C CYS A 144 1.15 2.60 1.54
N SER A 145 1.62 2.32 0.33
CA SER A 145 0.75 2.19 -0.84
C SER A 145 1.44 1.43 -1.96
N TYR A 146 0.82 0.37 -2.45
CA TYR A 146 1.29 -0.38 -3.61
C TYR A 146 0.20 -1.34 -4.09
N GLY A 147 0.25 -1.72 -5.36
CA GLY A 147 -0.66 -2.66 -5.95
C GLY A 147 -0.01 -3.96 -6.37
N VAL A 148 -0.85 -4.97 -6.49
CA VAL A 148 -0.48 -6.31 -6.91
C VAL A 148 -1.50 -6.86 -7.91
N ILE A 149 -0.97 -7.60 -8.87
CA ILE A 149 -1.73 -8.49 -9.75
C ILE A 149 -1.39 -9.89 -9.24
N TYR A 150 -2.36 -10.58 -8.66
CA TYR A 150 -2.12 -11.82 -7.95
C TYR A 150 -1.69 -12.92 -8.92
N ASN A 151 -0.56 -13.55 -8.60
CA ASN A 151 -0.10 -14.77 -9.22
C ASN A 151 0.58 -15.68 -8.19
N LYS A 152 1.21 -16.76 -8.64
CA LYS A 152 1.92 -17.72 -7.77
C LYS A 152 3.11 -17.13 -6.98
N ASN A 153 3.63 -15.98 -7.38
CA ASN A 153 4.73 -15.28 -6.74
C ASN A 153 4.24 -14.11 -5.83
N THR A 154 2.96 -13.74 -5.88
CA THR A 154 2.41 -12.70 -5.01
C THR A 154 2.18 -13.26 -3.60
N TRP A 155 3.24 -13.25 -2.78
CA TRP A 155 3.22 -13.85 -1.46
C TRP A 155 4.08 -13.09 -0.44
N TRP A 156 3.49 -12.77 0.71
CA TRP A 156 4.22 -12.26 1.88
C TRP A 156 4.51 -13.38 2.85
N ASN A 157 5.75 -13.46 3.34
CA ASN A 157 6.14 -14.43 4.34
C ASN A 157 5.56 -14.05 5.71
N GLU A 158 4.65 -14.87 6.23
CA GLU A 158 3.93 -14.64 7.50
C GLU A 158 4.80 -14.86 8.74
N GLU A 159 6.00 -15.44 8.60
CA GLU A 159 6.99 -15.48 9.69
C GLU A 159 7.58 -14.09 9.97
N ILE A 160 7.55 -13.21 8.98
CA ILE A 160 7.89 -11.80 9.12
C ILE A 160 6.68 -11.09 9.71
N ARG A 161 6.89 -10.20 10.68
CA ARG A 161 5.82 -9.41 11.31
C ARG A 161 5.81 -7.94 10.89
N LEU A 162 6.95 -7.43 10.43
CA LEU A 162 7.17 -6.04 10.02
C LEU A 162 8.09 -6.00 8.79
N LYS A 163 8.10 -4.89 8.04
CA LYS A 163 8.93 -4.73 6.83
C LYS A 163 8.52 -5.67 5.69
N GLU A 164 7.22 -5.92 5.58
CA GLU A 164 6.65 -6.76 4.53
C GLU A 164 6.87 -6.19 3.13
N ASP A 165 6.96 -4.87 3.04
CA ASP A 165 7.28 -4.11 1.83
C ASP A 165 8.71 -4.36 1.34
N PHE A 166 9.67 -4.47 2.27
CA PHE A 166 11.03 -4.90 1.96
C PHE A 166 11.06 -6.34 1.47
N TRP A 167 10.37 -7.24 2.19
CA TRP A 167 10.29 -8.65 1.81
C TRP A 167 9.73 -8.83 0.40
N ILE A 168 8.53 -8.32 0.13
CA ILE A 168 7.88 -8.52 -1.18
C ILE A 168 8.70 -7.87 -2.30
N SER A 169 9.31 -6.71 -2.05
CA SER A 169 10.16 -6.07 -3.04
C SER A 169 11.41 -6.90 -3.36
N CYS A 170 12.07 -7.48 -2.35
CA CYS A 170 13.21 -8.37 -2.57
C CYS A 170 12.78 -9.66 -3.27
N TYR A 171 11.67 -10.26 -2.82
CA TYR A 171 11.14 -11.50 -3.36
C TYR A 171 10.75 -11.36 -4.84
N MET A 172 10.01 -10.32 -5.20
CA MET A 172 9.60 -10.05 -6.58
C MET A 172 10.79 -9.72 -7.47
N LYS A 173 11.79 -8.99 -6.97
CA LYS A 173 13.06 -8.81 -7.71
C LYS A 173 13.83 -10.10 -7.91
N TYR A 174 13.76 -11.03 -6.97
CA TYR A 174 14.41 -12.33 -7.13
C TYR A 174 13.65 -13.23 -8.13
N LYS A 175 12.32 -13.31 -8.01
CA LYS A 175 11.46 -14.19 -8.81
C LYS A 175 11.12 -13.66 -10.20
N GLU A 176 10.75 -12.38 -10.30
CA GLU A 176 10.25 -11.76 -11.53
C GLU A 176 11.17 -10.68 -12.11
N ARG A 177 12.21 -10.28 -11.36
CA ARG A 177 13.25 -9.31 -11.78
C ARG A 177 12.74 -7.89 -12.01
N ARG A 178 11.46 -7.63 -11.78
CA ARG A 178 10.79 -6.36 -12.11
C ARG A 178 9.80 -5.95 -11.04
N ILE A 179 9.78 -4.66 -10.74
CA ILE A 179 8.76 -3.99 -9.94
C ILE A 179 8.50 -2.66 -10.62
N LEU A 180 7.26 -2.39 -11.03
CA LEU A 180 6.93 -1.13 -11.69
C LEU A 180 6.77 -0.03 -10.63
N THR A 181 7.53 1.04 -10.76
CA THR A 181 7.45 2.19 -9.85
C THR A 181 7.30 3.49 -10.63
N ASP A 182 6.24 4.26 -10.33
CA ASP A 182 6.11 5.64 -10.80
C ASP A 182 6.91 6.57 -9.87
N LEU A 183 7.86 7.29 -10.47
CA LEU A 183 8.80 8.15 -9.75
C LEU A 183 8.29 9.57 -9.55
N ARG A 184 7.13 9.91 -10.14
CA ARG A 184 6.53 11.24 -10.07
C ARG A 184 5.64 11.42 -8.86
N TYR A 185 5.16 10.35 -8.24
CA TYR A 185 4.20 10.44 -7.13
C TYR A 185 4.69 9.72 -5.89
N ASN A 186 4.25 10.19 -4.72
CA ASN A 186 4.51 9.58 -3.42
C ASN A 186 3.25 9.67 -2.54
N PHE A 187 2.99 8.63 -1.74
CA PHE A 187 1.93 8.64 -0.74
C PHE A 187 2.51 8.82 0.66
N GLU A 188 1.91 9.74 1.42
CA GLU A 188 2.43 10.18 2.72
C GLU A 188 1.53 9.71 3.87
N GLN A 189 2.11 8.99 4.83
CA GLN A 189 1.45 8.56 6.07
C GLN A 189 1.47 9.67 7.13
N LYS A 190 0.49 9.63 8.05
CA LYS A 190 0.40 10.54 9.20
C LYS A 190 0.53 9.76 10.51
N ASN A 191 1.43 10.18 11.40
CA ASN A 191 1.53 9.73 12.80
C ASN A 191 1.69 8.20 13.00
N THR A 192 2.42 7.53 12.11
CA THR A 192 2.60 6.06 12.05
C THR A 192 3.14 5.40 13.32
N PHE A 193 3.79 6.14 14.24
CA PHE A 193 4.40 5.60 15.46
C PHE A 193 3.66 5.92 16.77
N ILE A 194 2.64 6.77 16.74
CA ILE A 194 1.96 7.27 17.96
C ILE A 194 0.51 6.79 18.04
N ASN A 195 -0.08 6.39 16.91
CA ASN A 195 -1.50 6.04 16.84
C ASN A 195 -1.79 4.62 17.38
N ALA A 196 -2.81 4.51 18.24
CA ALA A 196 -3.37 3.22 18.63
C ALA A 196 -4.01 2.50 17.43
N GLY A 197 -3.97 1.16 17.44
CA GLY A 197 -4.46 0.32 16.35
C GLY A 197 -3.45 0.13 15.23
N GLY A 198 -3.83 -0.60 14.17
CA GLY A 198 -2.89 -1.06 13.16
C GLY A 198 -1.81 -1.98 13.75
N LEU A 199 -0.55 -1.74 13.39
CA LEU A 199 0.59 -2.54 13.87
C LEU A 199 1.15 -2.09 15.25
N SER A 200 0.52 -1.12 15.93
CA SER A 200 1.07 -0.54 17.17
C SER A 200 1.29 -1.56 18.30
N SER A 201 0.50 -2.63 18.35
CA SER A 201 0.61 -3.69 19.36
C SER A 201 1.79 -4.64 19.14
N ILE A 202 2.28 -4.75 17.90
CA ILE A 202 3.35 -5.69 17.50
C ILE A 202 4.67 -4.92 17.25
N ARG A 203 4.57 -3.63 16.91
CA ARG A 203 5.71 -2.80 16.54
C ARG A 203 6.53 -2.40 17.77
N ASN A 204 7.63 -3.12 17.98
CA ASN A 204 8.69 -2.77 18.93
C ASN A 204 10.07 -2.92 18.25
N GLN A 205 11.12 -2.33 18.85
CA GLN A 205 12.47 -2.32 18.26
C GLN A 205 13.03 -3.74 18.04
N GLU A 206 12.70 -4.69 18.92
CA GLU A 206 13.20 -6.06 18.82
C GLU A 206 12.59 -6.79 17.62
N GLU A 207 11.27 -6.68 17.42
CA GLU A 207 10.59 -7.27 16.28
C GLU A 207 10.99 -6.60 14.95
N GLU A 208 11.28 -5.29 14.93
CA GLU A 208 11.87 -4.64 13.77
C GLU A 208 13.25 -5.21 13.44
N ARG A 209 14.12 -5.34 14.46
CA ARG A 209 15.46 -5.92 14.30
C ARG A 209 15.39 -7.36 13.83
N ARG A 210 14.51 -8.18 14.43
CA ARG A 210 14.28 -9.57 14.05
C ARG A 210 13.85 -9.69 12.59
N SER A 211 12.87 -8.88 12.17
CA SER A 211 12.37 -8.90 10.79
C SER A 211 13.46 -8.51 9.78
N ILE A 212 14.26 -7.48 10.08
CA ILE A 212 15.38 -7.07 9.22
C ILE A 212 16.47 -8.16 9.15
N LEU A 213 16.83 -8.77 10.28
CA LEU A 213 17.84 -9.83 10.33
C LEU A 213 17.38 -11.09 9.60
N PHE A 214 16.09 -11.42 9.66
CA PHE A 214 15.50 -12.52 8.91
C PHE A 214 15.65 -12.29 7.40
N ILE A 215 15.27 -11.11 6.91
CA ILE A 215 15.39 -10.75 5.48
C ILE A 215 16.86 -10.80 5.02
N LYS A 216 17.82 -10.36 5.85
CA LYS A 216 19.25 -10.40 5.50
C LYS A 216 19.83 -11.80 5.35
N LYS A 217 19.23 -12.80 5.99
CA LYS A 217 19.70 -14.20 5.96
C LYS A 217 19.01 -15.04 4.88
N SER A 218 17.92 -14.52 4.29
CA SER A 218 17.10 -15.19 3.27
C SER A 218 17.66 -14.97 1.87
#